data_AF-A0A4Q3Z9E9-F1
#
_entry.id   AF-A0A4Q3Z9E9-F1
#
_cell.length_a   1.000
_cell.length_b   1.000
_cell.length_c   1.000
_cell.angle_alpha   90.00
_cell.angle_beta   90.00
_cell.angle_gamma   90.00
#
_symmetry.space_group_name_H-M   'P 1'
#
loop_
_entity.id
_entity.type
_entity.pdbx_description
1 polymer ?
#
loop_
_entity_poly.entity_id
_entity_poly.type
_entity_poly.pdbx_seq_one_letter_code
_entity_poly.pdbx_strand_id
1 'polypeptide(L)'
;MAVVIYDIGAFRLLASHLYKKKNSEVWQFRRRIPADVAKHYPGNKSGYIQFSLKTQDKAKAAMKADAEAQQQDALWESYRTGELEHGPEEVKAALALLASYGLKPGQSKFYAAEGIEPDRFVWDLESLAGIGPENTEQENTQRWDTELPPVHRLAADMFYGDKVPVFLSNALKEFQTLKVQDPSTDGEKGRVRVVNEFIGRYGDLPIEQYTRDNANDFARSP
;
A
#
# COMPACT_ATOMS: atom_id res chain seq x y z
N MET A 1 13.52 15.28 -9.02
CA MET A 1 13.75 16.66 -9.50
C MET A 1 12.88 17.57 -8.64
N ALA A 2 12.76 18.87 -8.97
CA ALA A 2 11.74 19.72 -8.35
C ALA A 2 10.67 20.02 -9.41
N VAL A 3 9.41 19.73 -9.11
CA VAL A 3 8.30 19.93 -10.04
C VAL A 3 7.91 21.40 -10.01
N VAL A 4 7.81 22.04 -11.18
CA VAL A 4 7.29 23.41 -11.27
C VAL A 4 5.79 23.37 -11.02
N ILE A 5 5.36 23.86 -9.87
CA ILE A 5 3.93 23.94 -9.52
C ILE A 5 3.30 25.14 -10.20
N TYR A 6 4.06 26.24 -10.30
CA TYR A 6 3.54 27.51 -10.79
C TYR A 6 4.69 28.36 -11.32
N ASP A 7 4.48 28.98 -12.48
CA ASP A 7 5.45 29.88 -13.10
C ASP A 7 4.72 31.13 -13.58
N ILE A 8 5.08 32.28 -13.01
CA ILE A 8 4.70 33.59 -13.52
C ILE A 8 6.01 34.34 -13.72
N GLY A 9 6.09 35.24 -14.71
CA GLY A 9 7.33 35.95 -15.05
C GLY A 9 8.08 36.67 -13.90
N ALA A 10 7.45 36.81 -12.73
CA ALA A 10 8.06 37.32 -11.50
C ALA A 10 8.66 36.24 -10.57
N PHE A 11 8.12 35.01 -10.53
CA PHE A 11 8.65 33.93 -9.69
C PHE A 11 8.16 32.54 -10.12
N ARG A 12 8.96 31.53 -9.78
CA ARG A 12 8.69 30.10 -10.01
C ARG A 12 8.55 29.35 -8.67
N LEU A 13 7.45 28.64 -8.49
CA LEU A 13 7.18 27.76 -7.35
C LEU A 13 7.61 26.33 -7.70
N LEU A 14 8.51 25.77 -6.89
CA LEU A 14 9.05 24.42 -7.07
C LEU A 14 8.63 23.51 -5.90
N ALA A 15 7.98 22.38 -6.19
CA ALA A 15 7.78 21.30 -5.25
C ALA A 15 9.06 20.47 -5.16
N SER A 16 9.68 20.43 -3.99
CA SER A 16 10.74 19.47 -3.69
C SER A 16 10.31 18.62 -2.50
N HIS A 17 10.28 17.30 -2.68
CA HIS A 17 9.97 16.35 -1.60
C HIS A 17 11.19 15.98 -0.76
N LEU A 18 12.27 16.76 -0.84
CA LEU A 18 13.48 16.55 -0.06
C LEU A 18 13.42 17.28 1.27
N TYR A 19 13.62 16.51 2.34
CA TYR A 19 13.77 17.01 3.70
C TYR A 19 15.10 16.54 4.28
N LYS A 20 15.82 17.44 4.95
CA LYS A 20 17.04 17.11 5.69
C LYS A 20 16.85 17.51 7.15
N LYS A 21 16.95 16.53 8.07
CA LYS A 21 16.90 16.80 9.51
C LYS A 21 18.18 17.52 9.93
N LYS A 22 18.09 18.47 10.88
CA LYS A 22 19.22 19.31 11.34
C LYS A 22 20.51 18.54 11.71
N ASN A 23 20.40 17.26 12.10
CA ASN A 23 21.54 16.41 12.50
C ASN A 23 21.68 15.13 11.66
N SER A 24 21.09 15.08 10.45
CA SER A 24 21.24 13.92 9.57
C SER A 24 21.93 14.31 8.28
N GLU A 25 22.96 13.54 7.90
CA GLU A 25 23.61 13.68 6.60
C GLU A 25 22.77 13.08 5.47
N VAL A 26 21.75 12.30 5.81
CA VAL A 26 20.92 11.55 4.87
C VAL A 26 19.67 12.35 4.52
N TRP A 27 19.37 12.43 3.22
CA TRP A 27 18.14 13.01 2.72
C TRP A 27 16.95 12.11 2.99
N GLN A 28 15.83 12.73 3.37
CA GLN A 28 14.56 12.06 3.60
C GLN A 28 13.55 12.54 2.55
N PHE A 29 12.71 11.62 2.11
CA PHE A 29 11.51 11.95 1.38
C PHE A 29 10.48 12.46 2.38
N ARG A 30 9.80 13.57 2.07
CA ARG A 30 8.66 14.05 2.83
C ARG A 30 7.60 14.60 1.88
N ARG A 31 6.41 14.00 1.92
CA ARG A 31 5.25 14.44 1.14
C ARG A 31 3.99 14.42 1.99
N ARG A 32 3.12 15.42 1.81
CA ARG A 32 1.81 15.47 2.48
C ARG A 32 0.84 14.53 1.78
N ILE A 33 0.08 13.77 2.55
CA ILE A 33 -1.01 12.93 2.05
C ILE A 33 -2.22 13.83 1.77
N PRO A 34 -2.76 13.84 0.54
CA PRO A 34 -3.99 14.56 0.21
C PRO A 34 -5.18 14.07 1.06
N ALA A 35 -6.11 14.97 1.39
CA ALA A 35 -7.21 14.66 2.31
C ALA A 35 -8.19 13.61 1.74
N ASP A 36 -8.34 13.57 0.43
CA ASP A 36 -9.13 12.61 -0.35
C ASP A 36 -8.63 11.17 -0.21
N VAL A 37 -7.31 10.98 -0.19
CA VAL A 37 -6.69 9.64 -0.05
C VAL A 37 -6.27 9.32 1.38
N ALA A 38 -6.43 10.25 2.32
CA ALA A 38 -6.03 10.07 3.72
C ALA A 38 -6.71 8.89 4.41
N LYS A 39 -7.94 8.54 3.98
CA LYS A 39 -8.68 7.36 4.45
C LYS A 39 -7.89 6.06 4.27
N HIS A 40 -7.01 6.00 3.26
CA HIS A 40 -6.19 4.84 2.94
C HIS A 40 -4.90 4.71 3.75
N TYR A 41 -4.63 5.64 4.66
CA TYR A 41 -3.43 5.63 5.51
C TYR A 41 -3.80 5.66 7.00
N PRO A 42 -4.48 4.62 7.53
CA PRO A 42 -4.99 4.59 8.90
C PRO A 42 -3.86 4.62 9.96
N GLY A 43 -2.66 4.14 9.62
CA GLY A 43 -1.49 4.17 10.50
C GLY A 43 -0.78 5.53 10.56
N ASN A 44 -1.10 6.48 9.68
CA ASN A 44 -0.31 7.70 9.53
C ASN A 44 -0.99 8.95 10.10
N LYS A 45 -0.94 9.08 11.44
CA LYS A 45 -1.48 10.24 12.17
C LYS A 45 -0.80 11.57 11.84
N SER A 46 0.37 11.54 11.22
CA SER A 46 1.12 12.77 10.89
C SER A 46 0.61 13.48 9.64
N GLY A 47 -0.13 12.77 8.77
CA GLY A 47 -0.54 13.27 7.45
C GLY A 47 0.62 13.46 6.46
N TYR A 48 1.82 12.95 6.78
CA TYR A 48 3.00 12.99 5.91
C TYR A 48 3.57 11.59 5.68
N ILE A 49 3.86 11.24 4.44
CA ILE A 49 4.72 10.10 4.12
C ILE A 49 6.16 10.56 4.27
N GLN A 50 6.90 9.91 5.16
CA GLN A 50 8.30 10.23 5.43
C GLN A 50 9.15 8.97 5.55
N PHE A 51 10.19 8.87 4.72
CA PHE A 51 11.18 7.80 4.80
C PHE A 51 12.56 8.28 4.37
N SER A 52 13.60 7.54 4.76
CA SER A 52 14.98 7.85 4.42
C SER A 52 15.30 7.41 2.99
N LEU A 53 15.89 8.29 2.18
CA LEU A 53 16.37 7.99 0.83
C LEU A 53 17.73 7.26 0.83
N LYS A 54 18.29 7.04 2.04
CA LYS A 54 19.57 6.36 2.30
C LYS A 54 20.72 6.90 1.45
N THR A 55 20.72 8.21 1.19
CA THR A 55 21.77 8.87 0.41
C THR A 55 22.05 10.27 0.95
N GLN A 56 23.32 10.66 0.90
CA GLN A 56 23.79 12.00 1.28
C GLN A 56 23.90 12.92 0.04
N ASP A 57 24.01 12.32 -1.15
CA ASP A 57 24.09 13.03 -2.42
C ASP A 57 22.71 13.62 -2.78
N LYS A 58 22.67 14.95 -2.90
CA LYS A 58 21.44 15.70 -3.19
C LYS A 58 20.87 15.35 -4.57
N ALA A 59 21.72 15.10 -5.57
CA ALA A 59 21.25 14.80 -6.92
C ALA A 59 20.60 13.41 -6.97
N LYS A 60 21.27 12.41 -6.39
CA LYS A 60 20.70 11.05 -6.25
C LYS A 60 19.46 11.04 -5.36
N ALA A 61 19.44 11.83 -4.29
CA ALA A 61 18.26 12.00 -3.46
C ALA A 61 17.09 12.58 -4.27
N ALA A 62 17.35 13.63 -5.05
CA ALA A 62 16.33 14.28 -5.86
C ALA A 62 15.73 13.34 -6.92
N MET A 63 16.54 12.49 -7.54
CA MET A 63 16.06 11.48 -8.49
C MET A 63 15.20 10.42 -7.79
N LYS A 64 15.66 9.88 -6.66
CA LYS A 64 14.88 8.90 -5.89
C LYS A 64 13.57 9.49 -5.38
N ALA A 65 13.59 10.71 -4.86
CA ALA A 65 12.39 11.39 -4.41
C ALA A 65 11.37 11.62 -5.54
N ASP A 66 11.86 11.85 -6.76
CA ASP A 66 11.01 12.00 -7.95
C ASP A 66 10.29 10.70 -8.29
N ALA A 67 11.04 9.60 -8.38
CA ALA A 67 10.50 8.29 -8.69
C ALA A 67 9.45 7.86 -7.66
N GLU A 68 9.75 8.07 -6.37
CA GLU A 68 8.82 7.79 -5.27
C GLU A 68 7.58 8.69 -5.31
N ALA A 69 7.73 9.96 -5.72
CA ALA A 69 6.60 10.85 -5.90
C ALA A 69 5.70 10.38 -7.04
N GLN A 70 6.27 9.99 -8.19
CA GLN A 70 5.53 9.46 -9.33
C GLN A 70 4.77 8.18 -8.96
N GLN A 71 5.40 7.25 -8.24
CA GLN A 71 4.73 6.05 -7.74
C GLN A 71 3.55 6.39 -6.82
N GLN A 72 3.71 7.39 -5.94
CA GLN A 72 2.61 7.85 -5.08
C GLN A 72 1.51 8.56 -5.85
N ASP A 73 1.85 9.34 -6.88
CA ASP A 73 0.86 10.01 -7.72
C ASP A 73 0.01 9.01 -8.48
N ALA A 74 0.64 8.01 -9.10
CA ALA A 74 -0.07 6.95 -9.80
C ALA A 74 -0.95 6.14 -8.84
N LEU A 75 -0.44 5.81 -7.63
CA LEU A 75 -1.25 5.14 -6.60
C LEU A 75 -2.46 5.97 -6.15
N TRP A 76 -2.26 7.28 -5.96
CA TRP A 76 -3.35 8.18 -5.56
C TRP A 76 -4.37 8.37 -6.68
N GLU A 77 -3.94 8.36 -7.93
CA GLU A 77 -4.83 8.35 -9.09
C GLU A 77 -5.68 7.08 -9.10
N SER A 78 -5.10 5.90 -8.85
CA SER A 78 -5.85 4.63 -8.73
C SER A 78 -6.92 4.64 -7.62
N TYR A 79 -6.65 5.31 -6.49
CA TYR A 79 -7.68 5.51 -5.45
C TYR A 79 -8.81 6.45 -5.91
N ARG A 80 -8.50 7.45 -6.74
CA ARG A 80 -9.48 8.43 -7.24
C ARG A 80 -10.35 7.88 -8.37
N THR A 81 -9.76 7.07 -9.25
CA THR A 81 -10.49 6.39 -10.33
C THR A 81 -11.34 5.23 -9.81
N GLY A 82 -11.08 4.76 -8.59
CA GLY A 82 -11.78 3.64 -7.97
C GLY A 82 -11.30 2.28 -8.48
N GLU A 83 -10.21 2.24 -9.25
CA GLU A 83 -9.57 0.99 -9.68
C GLU A 83 -8.98 0.22 -8.49
N LEU A 84 -8.55 0.96 -7.48
CA LEU A 84 -7.99 0.40 -6.25
C LEU A 84 -8.89 0.70 -5.05
N GLU A 85 -9.55 -0.34 -4.54
CA GLU A 85 -10.37 -0.24 -3.33
C GLU A 85 -9.51 -0.20 -2.05
N HIS A 86 -8.47 -1.04 -2.01
CA HIS A 86 -7.58 -1.18 -0.85
C HIS A 86 -6.13 -0.96 -1.21
N GLY A 87 -5.43 -0.18 -0.39
CA GLY A 87 -4.02 0.14 -0.58
C GLY A 87 -3.05 -0.95 -0.12
N PRO A 88 -1.80 -0.95 -0.61
CA PRO A 88 -0.77 -1.86 -0.10
C PRO A 88 -0.50 -1.67 1.40
N GLU A 89 -0.61 -0.44 1.91
CA GLU A 89 -0.46 -0.14 3.34
C GLU A 89 -1.67 -0.61 4.17
N GLU A 90 -2.89 -0.48 3.65
CA GLU A 90 -4.09 -1.03 4.32
C GLU A 90 -4.01 -2.55 4.41
N VAL A 91 -3.63 -3.21 3.31
CA VAL A 91 -3.47 -4.65 3.23
C VAL A 91 -2.41 -5.14 4.20
N LYS A 92 -1.28 -4.43 4.29
CA LYS A 92 -0.24 -4.72 5.27
C LYS A 92 -0.74 -4.54 6.71
N ALA A 93 -1.53 -3.50 6.99
CA ALA A 93 -2.11 -3.28 8.30
C ALA A 93 -3.13 -4.37 8.67
N ALA A 94 -3.96 -4.81 7.72
CA ALA A 94 -4.92 -5.88 7.90
C ALA A 94 -4.22 -7.23 8.18
N LEU A 95 -3.15 -7.54 7.43
CA LEU A 95 -2.33 -8.72 7.69
C LEU A 95 -1.64 -8.68 9.06
N ALA A 96 -1.13 -7.51 9.47
CA ALA A 96 -0.54 -7.34 10.79
C ALA A 96 -1.58 -7.49 11.90
N LEU A 97 -2.82 -7.04 11.68
CA LEU A 97 -3.93 -7.24 12.59
C LEU A 97 -4.24 -8.74 12.74
N LEU A 98 -4.43 -9.48 11.64
CA LEU A 98 -4.65 -10.93 11.69
C LEU A 98 -3.52 -11.66 12.42
N ALA A 99 -2.27 -11.30 12.12
CA ALA A 99 -1.11 -11.88 12.78
C ALA A 99 -1.10 -11.63 14.31
N SER A 100 -1.63 -10.48 14.78
CA SER A 100 -1.73 -10.18 16.21
C SER A 100 -2.71 -11.11 16.94
N TYR A 101 -3.70 -11.66 16.23
CA TYR A 101 -4.61 -12.70 16.74
C TYR A 101 -4.11 -14.12 16.45
N GLY A 102 -2.93 -14.29 15.84
CA GLY A 102 -2.40 -15.58 15.43
C GLY A 102 -3.13 -16.20 14.24
N LEU A 103 -3.92 -15.41 13.50
CA LEU A 103 -4.72 -15.84 12.37
C LEU A 103 -4.00 -15.61 11.05
N LYS A 104 -4.35 -16.42 10.06
CA LYS A 104 -3.89 -16.30 8.67
C LYS A 104 -5.09 -16.03 7.75
N PRO A 105 -4.85 -15.40 6.59
CA PRO A 105 -5.87 -15.27 5.55
C PRO A 105 -6.40 -16.63 5.10
N GLY A 106 -7.70 -16.72 4.82
CA GLY A 106 -8.40 -17.95 4.41
C GLY A 106 -8.46 -19.04 5.48
N GLN A 107 -8.03 -18.76 6.73
CA GLN A 107 -8.00 -19.77 7.78
C GLN A 107 -9.41 -20.10 8.32
N SER A 108 -10.41 -19.27 8.04
CA SER A 108 -11.82 -19.49 8.39
C SER A 108 -12.34 -20.87 7.99
N LYS A 109 -11.93 -21.41 6.84
CA LYS A 109 -12.32 -22.76 6.39
C LYS A 109 -11.89 -23.87 7.33
N PHE A 110 -10.72 -23.74 7.96
CA PHE A 110 -10.22 -24.72 8.93
C PHE A 110 -11.01 -24.63 10.24
N TYR A 111 -11.34 -23.41 10.67
CA TYR A 111 -12.19 -23.16 11.84
C TYR A 111 -13.61 -23.70 11.63
N ALA A 112 -14.21 -23.43 10.48
CA ALA A 112 -15.53 -23.95 10.10
C ALA A 112 -15.57 -25.48 10.03
N ALA A 113 -14.49 -26.13 9.55
CA ALA A 113 -14.41 -27.59 9.51
C ALA A 113 -14.35 -28.24 10.90
N GLU A 114 -13.76 -27.54 11.88
CA GLU A 114 -13.68 -27.99 13.28
C GLU A 114 -14.87 -27.52 14.12
N GLY A 115 -15.77 -26.70 13.56
CA GLY A 115 -16.92 -26.12 14.27
C GLY A 115 -16.53 -25.14 15.37
N ILE A 116 -15.37 -24.49 15.24
CA ILE A 116 -14.81 -23.53 16.21
C ILE A 116 -14.65 -22.18 15.50
N GLU A 117 -14.80 -21.07 16.22
CA GLU A 117 -14.44 -19.74 15.72
C GLU A 117 -13.32 -19.11 16.56
N PRO A 118 -12.56 -18.16 16.01
CA PRO A 118 -11.62 -17.40 16.81
C PRO A 118 -12.35 -16.35 17.65
N ASP A 119 -12.90 -16.78 18.80
CA ASP A 119 -13.77 -16.00 19.69
C ASP A 119 -13.26 -14.57 19.93
N ARG A 120 -11.97 -14.40 20.20
CA ARG A 120 -11.39 -13.09 20.50
C ARG A 120 -11.35 -12.15 19.30
N PHE A 121 -11.12 -12.68 18.10
CA PHE A 121 -11.07 -11.88 16.88
C PHE A 121 -12.49 -11.47 16.45
N VAL A 122 -13.43 -12.43 16.48
CA VAL A 122 -14.84 -12.16 16.15
C VAL A 122 -15.46 -11.18 17.15
N TRP A 123 -15.21 -11.38 18.44
CA TRP A 123 -15.72 -10.49 19.49
C TRP A 123 -15.20 -9.04 19.35
N ASP A 124 -13.92 -8.87 19.02
CA ASP A 124 -13.36 -7.53 18.79
C ASP A 124 -13.97 -6.87 17.55
N LEU A 125 -14.25 -7.63 16.48
CA LEU A 125 -14.96 -7.13 15.30
C LEU A 125 -16.40 -6.73 15.63
N GLU A 126 -17.15 -7.58 16.33
CA GLU A 126 -18.53 -7.32 16.73
C GLU A 126 -18.64 -6.10 17.65
N SER A 127 -17.74 -6.00 18.62
CA SER A 127 -17.64 -4.85 19.52
C SER A 127 -17.40 -3.55 18.75
N LEU A 128 -16.51 -3.55 17.75
CA LEU A 128 -16.24 -2.40 16.90
C LEU A 128 -17.40 -2.07 15.96
N ALA A 129 -18.16 -3.07 15.52
CA ALA A 129 -19.34 -2.92 14.69
C ALA A 129 -20.61 -2.59 15.49
N GLY A 130 -20.52 -2.41 16.81
CA GLY A 130 -21.68 -2.12 17.67
C GLY A 130 -22.70 -3.27 17.76
N ILE A 131 -22.29 -4.49 17.40
CA ILE A 131 -23.12 -5.67 17.41
C ILE A 131 -23.10 -6.25 18.84
N GLY A 132 -24.20 -6.06 19.58
CA GLY A 132 -24.39 -6.71 20.88
C GLY A 132 -24.80 -8.18 20.74
N PRO A 133 -24.75 -8.97 21.83
CA PRO A 133 -25.08 -10.40 21.86
C PRO A 133 -26.56 -10.74 21.54
N GLU A 134 -27.36 -9.72 21.20
CA GLU A 134 -28.82 -9.79 21.02
C GLU A 134 -29.24 -9.81 19.54
N ASN A 135 -28.28 -9.63 18.61
CA ASN A 135 -28.55 -9.62 17.17
C ASN A 135 -28.39 -11.04 16.58
N THR A 136 -29.34 -11.45 15.75
CA THR A 136 -29.42 -12.80 15.18
C THR A 136 -28.39 -12.99 14.04
N GLU A 137 -27.88 -14.22 13.87
CA GLU A 137 -26.80 -14.59 12.92
C GLU A 137 -27.00 -14.07 11.48
N GLN A 138 -28.24 -13.88 11.02
CA GLN A 138 -28.57 -13.36 9.68
C GLN A 138 -28.42 -11.83 9.53
N GLU A 139 -28.51 -11.06 10.61
CA GLU A 139 -28.26 -9.60 10.60
C GLU A 139 -26.77 -9.27 10.78
N ASN A 140 -25.97 -10.20 11.32
CA ASN A 140 -24.56 -9.96 11.63
C ASN A 140 -23.66 -9.98 10.39
N THR A 141 -23.91 -10.86 9.42
CA THR A 141 -23.07 -10.97 8.21
C THR A 141 -23.15 -9.72 7.32
N GLN A 142 -24.24 -8.94 7.43
CA GLN A 142 -24.52 -7.78 6.60
C GLN A 142 -24.22 -6.43 7.29
N ARG A 143 -23.67 -6.44 8.52
CA ARG A 143 -23.31 -5.22 9.28
C ARG A 143 -21.81 -4.89 9.28
N TRP A 144 -20.96 -5.89 9.09
CA TRP A 144 -19.51 -5.70 8.99
C TRP A 144 -19.10 -4.81 7.81
N ASP A 145 -19.95 -4.71 6.79
CA ASP A 145 -19.70 -4.00 5.55
C ASP A 145 -19.83 -2.46 5.67
N THR A 146 -20.43 -1.93 6.72
CA THR A 146 -20.69 -0.48 6.80
C THR A 146 -20.19 0.13 8.10
N GLU A 147 -20.09 -0.65 9.18
CA GLU A 147 -19.78 -0.15 10.51
C GLU A 147 -18.33 -0.42 10.97
N LEU A 148 -17.61 -1.34 10.32
CA LEU A 148 -16.23 -1.63 10.69
C LEU A 148 -15.24 -0.58 10.16
N PRO A 149 -14.20 -0.23 10.95
CA PRO A 149 -13.07 0.53 10.43
C PRO A 149 -12.43 -0.19 9.22
N PRO A 150 -11.95 0.53 8.18
CA PRO A 150 -11.52 -0.07 6.92
C PRO A 150 -10.50 -1.22 7.05
N VAL A 151 -9.55 -1.10 7.98
CA VAL A 151 -8.53 -2.15 8.23
C VAL A 151 -9.14 -3.41 8.85
N HIS A 152 -10.11 -3.25 9.75
CA HIS A 152 -10.74 -4.37 10.44
C HIS A 152 -11.68 -5.12 9.49
N ARG A 153 -12.40 -4.37 8.65
CA ARG A 153 -13.17 -4.94 7.55
C ARG A 153 -12.29 -5.74 6.60
N LEU A 154 -11.22 -5.14 6.10
CA LEU A 154 -10.28 -5.82 5.21
C LEU A 154 -9.63 -7.06 5.86
N ALA A 155 -9.33 -7.01 7.16
CA ALA A 155 -8.82 -8.16 7.90
C ALA A 155 -9.87 -9.29 7.99
N ALA A 156 -11.14 -8.94 8.26
CA ALA A 156 -12.25 -9.89 8.24
C ALA A 156 -12.43 -10.49 6.84
N ASP A 157 -12.43 -9.67 5.80
CA ASP A 157 -12.54 -10.11 4.39
C ASP A 157 -11.38 -11.04 4.01
N MET A 158 -10.16 -10.79 4.49
CA MET A 158 -9.02 -11.69 4.28
C MET A 158 -9.12 -12.98 5.08
N PHE A 159 -9.75 -12.96 6.27
CA PHE A 159 -9.91 -14.14 7.11
C PHE A 159 -11.01 -15.06 6.59
N TYR A 160 -12.18 -14.49 6.29
CA TYR A 160 -13.36 -15.20 5.77
C TYR A 160 -13.25 -15.48 4.26
N GLY A 161 -12.66 -14.57 3.50
CA GLY A 161 -12.39 -14.72 2.09
C GLY A 161 -11.06 -15.43 1.79
N ASP A 162 -10.94 -15.90 0.55
CA ASP A 162 -9.75 -16.64 0.09
C ASP A 162 -8.64 -15.76 -0.50
N LYS A 163 -8.92 -14.48 -0.81
CA LYS A 163 -8.06 -13.67 -1.67
C LYS A 163 -7.41 -12.53 -0.91
N VAL A 164 -6.10 -12.64 -0.69
CA VAL A 164 -5.24 -11.52 -0.33
C VAL A 164 -4.77 -10.84 -1.62
N PRO A 165 -5.07 -9.56 -1.86
CA PRO A 165 -4.52 -8.85 -3.01
C PRO A 165 -2.99 -8.81 -2.93
N VAL A 166 -2.34 -9.42 -3.93
CA VAL A 166 -0.88 -9.45 -4.04
C VAL A 166 -0.43 -8.30 -4.93
N PHE A 167 0.16 -7.27 -4.34
CA PHE A 167 0.73 -6.12 -5.07
C PHE A 167 2.02 -6.49 -5.79
N LEU A 168 2.27 -5.84 -6.92
CA LEU A 168 3.47 -6.09 -7.73
C LEU A 168 4.76 -5.80 -6.94
N SER A 169 4.77 -4.75 -6.12
CA SER A 169 5.93 -4.44 -5.27
C SER A 169 6.21 -5.54 -4.24
N ASN A 170 5.18 -6.22 -3.73
CA ASN A 170 5.31 -7.32 -2.77
C ASN A 170 5.74 -8.61 -3.49
N ALA A 171 5.16 -8.89 -4.65
CA ALA A 171 5.55 -10.05 -5.47
C ALA A 171 7.02 -9.98 -5.91
N LEU A 172 7.54 -8.79 -6.22
CA LEU A 172 8.96 -8.61 -6.53
C LEU A 172 9.85 -8.99 -5.34
N LYS A 173 9.50 -8.54 -4.12
CA LYS A 173 10.25 -8.89 -2.89
C LYS A 173 10.20 -10.39 -2.61
N GLU A 174 9.04 -11.01 -2.83
CA GLU A 174 8.88 -12.45 -2.66
C GLU A 174 9.73 -13.23 -3.67
N PHE A 175 9.69 -12.84 -4.95
CA PHE A 175 10.52 -13.41 -6.00
C PHE A 175 12.01 -13.34 -5.67
N GLN A 176 12.49 -12.19 -5.19
CA GLN A 176 13.88 -12.01 -4.74
C GLN A 176 14.26 -12.97 -3.62
N THR A 177 13.36 -13.12 -2.64
CA THR A 177 13.58 -13.99 -1.48
C THR A 177 13.65 -15.46 -1.90
N LEU A 178 12.74 -15.90 -2.78
CA LEU A 178 12.67 -17.28 -3.26
C LEU A 178 13.86 -17.66 -4.17
N LYS A 179 14.34 -16.72 -4.99
CA LYS A 179 15.46 -16.98 -5.90
C LYS A 179 16.83 -16.94 -5.22
N VAL A 180 16.91 -16.50 -3.95
CA VAL A 180 18.17 -16.33 -3.18
C VAL A 180 19.22 -15.60 -4.04
N GLN A 181 18.78 -14.63 -4.84
CA GLN A 181 19.68 -13.92 -5.74
C GLN A 181 20.35 -12.78 -5.00
N ASP A 182 21.65 -12.62 -5.25
CA ASP A 182 22.39 -11.50 -4.70
C ASP A 182 21.82 -10.18 -5.25
N PRO A 183 21.31 -9.29 -4.38
CA PRO A 183 20.71 -8.02 -4.77
C PRO A 183 21.71 -7.07 -5.46
N SER A 184 23.00 -7.37 -5.41
CA SER A 184 24.04 -6.59 -6.07
C SER A 184 24.25 -6.95 -7.55
N THR A 185 23.64 -8.04 -8.05
CA THR A 185 23.78 -8.44 -9.45
C THR A 185 23.09 -7.46 -10.41
N ASP A 186 23.68 -7.25 -11.59
CA ASP A 186 23.14 -6.29 -12.56
C ASP A 186 21.79 -6.73 -13.13
N GLY A 187 21.56 -8.05 -13.24
CA GLY A 187 20.25 -8.59 -13.59
C GLY A 187 19.17 -8.25 -12.57
N GLU A 188 19.51 -8.26 -11.28
CA GLU A 188 18.57 -7.92 -10.21
C GLU A 188 18.28 -6.42 -10.16
N LYS A 189 19.32 -5.60 -10.25
CA LYS A 189 19.16 -4.14 -10.39
C LYS A 189 18.29 -3.78 -11.59
N GLY A 190 18.49 -4.47 -12.71
CA GLY A 190 17.68 -4.31 -13.93
C GLY A 190 16.20 -4.62 -13.68
N ARG A 191 15.89 -5.77 -13.06
CA ARG A 191 14.50 -6.14 -12.73
C ARG A 191 13.84 -5.13 -11.79
N VAL A 192 14.50 -4.78 -10.69
CA VAL A 192 13.99 -3.80 -9.73
C VAL A 192 13.71 -2.47 -10.42
N ARG A 193 14.62 -2.02 -11.27
CA ARG A 193 14.45 -0.78 -12.03
C ARG A 193 13.22 -0.85 -12.94
N VAL A 194 13.11 -1.89 -13.76
CA VAL A 194 12.00 -2.04 -14.73
C VAL A 194 10.66 -2.12 -14.01
N VAL A 195 10.57 -2.88 -12.91
CA VAL A 195 9.34 -2.97 -12.11
C VAL A 195 9.01 -1.63 -11.47
N ASN A 196 9.99 -0.90 -10.93
CA ASN A 196 9.75 0.42 -10.34
C ASN A 196 9.32 1.47 -11.38
N GLU A 197 9.83 1.39 -12.61
CA GLU A 197 9.40 2.23 -13.73
C GLU A 197 7.96 1.88 -14.14
N PHE A 198 7.60 0.60 -14.19
CA PHE A 198 6.24 0.14 -14.47
C PHE A 198 5.24 0.63 -13.40
N ILE A 199 5.57 0.43 -12.12
CA ILE A 199 4.77 0.92 -10.98
C ILE A 199 4.68 2.45 -10.99
N GLY A 200 5.76 3.14 -11.36
CA GLY A 200 5.76 4.60 -11.47
C GLY A 200 4.78 5.15 -12.50
N ARG A 201 4.45 4.35 -13.52
CA ARG A 201 3.53 4.73 -14.60
C ARG A 201 2.08 4.33 -14.34
N TYR A 202 1.85 3.14 -13.79
CA TYR A 202 0.50 2.57 -13.65
C TYR A 202 0.03 2.44 -12.20
N GLY A 203 0.85 2.84 -11.22
CA GLY A 203 0.57 2.64 -9.80
C GLY A 203 0.98 1.24 -9.33
N ASP A 204 1.05 1.05 -8.02
CA ASP A 204 1.25 -0.27 -7.42
C ASP A 204 -0.12 -0.92 -7.20
N LEU A 205 -0.55 -1.70 -8.19
CA LEU A 205 -1.81 -2.43 -8.18
C LEU A 205 -1.60 -3.91 -7.82
N PRO A 206 -2.66 -4.62 -7.36
CA PRO A 206 -2.69 -6.08 -7.32
C PRO A 206 -2.37 -6.68 -8.68
N ILE A 207 -1.62 -7.79 -8.72
CA ILE A 207 -1.15 -8.41 -9.98
C ILE A 207 -2.32 -8.71 -10.93
N GLU A 208 -3.47 -9.14 -10.39
CA GLU A 208 -4.67 -9.47 -11.16
C GLU A 208 -5.32 -8.26 -11.87
N GLN A 209 -4.99 -7.03 -11.45
CA GLN A 209 -5.55 -5.81 -12.04
C GLN A 209 -4.75 -5.28 -13.23
N TYR A 210 -3.51 -5.72 -13.44
CA TYR A 210 -2.77 -5.31 -14.63
C TYR A 210 -3.30 -6.05 -15.86
N THR A 211 -3.60 -5.28 -16.90
CA THR A 211 -4.06 -5.83 -18.17
C THR A 211 -2.90 -6.07 -19.13
N ARG A 212 -3.18 -6.84 -20.19
CA ARG A 212 -2.25 -7.01 -21.30
C ARG A 212 -1.91 -5.68 -21.99
N ASP A 213 -2.84 -4.73 -22.00
CA ASP A 213 -2.63 -3.43 -22.62
C ASP A 213 -1.61 -2.59 -21.85
N ASN A 214 -1.64 -2.62 -20.51
CA ASN A 214 -0.61 -1.99 -19.68
C ASN A 214 0.80 -2.53 -20.02
N ALA A 215 0.92 -3.86 -20.16
CA ALA A 215 2.19 -4.50 -20.51
C ALA A 215 2.65 -4.13 -21.94
N ASN A 216 1.73 -4.13 -22.90
CA ASN A 216 2.03 -3.76 -24.29
C ASN A 216 2.44 -2.28 -24.42
N ASP A 217 1.73 -1.38 -23.75
CA ASP A 217 2.04 0.07 -23.77
C ASP A 217 3.40 0.36 -23.12
N PHE A 218 3.70 -0.34 -22.02
CA PHE A 218 5.01 -0.25 -21.38
C PHE A 218 6.14 -0.74 -22.29
N ALA A 219 5.99 -1.91 -22.92
CA ALA A 219 7.01 -2.49 -23.79
C ALA A 219 7.27 -1.67 -25.07
N ARG A 220 6.29 -0.85 -25.49
CA ARG A 220 6.38 0.02 -26.66
C ARG A 220 6.94 1.41 -26.35
N SER A 221 6.97 1.79 -25.07
CA SER A 221 7.51 3.08 -24.65
C SER A 221 9.05 2.99 -24.55
N PRO A 222 9.79 3.86 -25.25
CA PRO A 222 11.26 3.86 -25.26
C PRO A 222 11.88 4.35 -23.95
#